data_AF-A0A2N6IH30-F1
#
_entry.id   AF-A0A2N6IH30-F1
#
_cell.length_a   1.000
_cell.length_b   1.000
_cell.length_c   1.000
_cell.angle_alpha   90.00
_cell.angle_beta   90.00
_cell.angle_gamma   90.00
#
_symmetry.space_group_name_H-M   'P 1'
#
loop_
_entity.id
_entity.type
_entity.pdbx_description
1 polymer ?
#
loop_
_entity_poly.entity_id
_entity_poly.type
_entity_poly.pdbx_seq_one_letter_code
_entity_poly.pdbx_strand_id
1 'polypeptide(L)'
;MTDEQIESKDDNSIFSLTSEERTKQFKKLLEELDEKPTELASRLIRLGDYRSGVAIMRGIQRMEAGDTKVSGEMLVIIRMLVNQQRLQYSKLNQVEWTQQANGAWVAEFEGFKITLHPESKQRWSIYLRVIETDYSLACGSWQVGLDAAKRKALVRLADGQMEAADLAAGRL
;
A
#
# COMPACT_ATOMS: atom_id res chain seq x y z
N MET A 1 32.77 6.19 -32.80
CA MET A 1 32.44 5.13 -31.81
C MET A 1 33.10 5.56 -30.52
N THR A 2 32.30 6.15 -29.62
CA THR A 2 32.75 6.53 -28.27
C THR A 2 31.90 5.74 -27.30
N ASP A 3 32.57 4.89 -26.53
CA ASP A 3 32.02 4.13 -25.42
C ASP A 3 31.50 5.11 -24.37
N GLU A 4 30.19 5.31 -24.34
CA GLU A 4 29.52 5.90 -23.19
C GLU A 4 29.49 4.84 -22.08
N GLN A 5 30.32 5.08 -21.07
CA GLN A 5 30.24 4.42 -19.78
C GLN A 5 28.88 4.72 -19.16
N ILE A 6 27.96 3.77 -19.27
CA ILE A 6 26.76 3.72 -18.42
C ILE A 6 27.26 3.32 -17.03
N GLU A 7 27.63 4.34 -16.24
CA GLU A 7 27.95 4.19 -14.82
C GLU A 7 26.68 3.74 -14.11
N SER A 8 26.58 2.44 -13.81
CA SER A 8 25.54 1.84 -12.99
C SER A 8 25.70 2.31 -11.53
N LYS A 9 25.27 3.54 -11.25
CA LYS A 9 25.03 4.02 -9.88
C LYS A 9 23.67 3.47 -9.44
N ASP A 10 23.66 2.27 -8.88
CA ASP A 10 22.72 1.87 -7.81
C ASP A 10 22.92 0.38 -7.49
N ASP A 11 23.28 0.07 -6.23
CA ASP A 11 22.55 -0.91 -5.39
C ASP A 11 23.24 -1.25 -4.05
N ASN A 12 24.45 -0.75 -3.77
CA ASN A 12 25.20 -1.15 -2.55
C ASN A 12 25.13 -0.18 -1.35
N SER A 13 24.30 0.86 -1.41
CA SER A 13 24.31 2.01 -0.46
C SER A 13 23.51 1.79 0.85
N ILE A 14 22.61 0.81 0.90
CA ILE A 14 21.72 0.63 2.07
C ILE A 14 22.52 0.21 3.33
N PHE A 15 23.63 -0.51 3.14
CA PHE A 15 24.47 -0.97 4.25
C PHE A 15 25.33 0.15 4.86
N SER A 16 25.51 1.29 4.18
CA SER A 16 26.31 2.42 4.64
C SER A 16 25.52 3.60 5.21
N LEU A 17 24.17 3.55 5.22
CA LEU A 17 23.36 4.65 5.73
C LEU A 17 23.55 4.84 7.24
N THR A 18 23.79 6.07 7.64
CA THR A 18 23.72 6.51 9.04
C THR A 18 22.29 6.34 9.59
N SER A 19 22.13 6.33 10.91
CA SER A 19 20.80 6.21 11.52
C SER A 19 19.86 7.34 11.10
N GLU A 20 20.37 8.57 10.95
CA GLU A 20 19.57 9.73 10.53
C GLU A 20 19.09 9.61 9.08
N GLU A 21 19.97 9.17 8.17
CA GLU A 21 19.61 8.94 6.77
C GLU A 21 18.57 7.84 6.63
N ARG A 22 18.65 6.77 7.44
CA ARG A 22 17.63 5.72 7.48
C ARG A 22 16.28 6.26 7.92
N THR A 23 16.24 7.11 8.95
CA THR A 23 14.99 7.76 9.38
C THR A 23 14.42 8.66 8.30
N LYS A 24 15.25 9.49 7.64
CA LYS A 24 14.82 10.33 6.52
C LYS A 24 14.25 9.51 5.37
N GLN A 25 14.94 8.43 5.00
CA GLN A 25 14.47 7.53 3.95
C GLN A 25 13.18 6.82 4.32
N PHE A 26 13.05 6.37 5.57
CA PHE A 26 11.83 5.75 6.07
C PHE A 26 10.63 6.70 5.99
N LYS A 27 10.78 7.96 6.45
CA LYS A 27 9.74 8.99 6.32
C LYS A 27 9.31 9.18 4.87
N LYS A 28 10.28 9.36 3.97
CA LYS A 28 10.00 9.55 2.54
C LYS A 28 9.22 8.38 1.95
N LEU A 29 9.61 7.14 2.27
CA LEU A 29 8.93 5.95 1.78
C LEU A 29 7.54 5.79 2.40
N LEU A 30 7.36 6.18 3.66
CA LEU A 30 6.05 6.15 4.34
C LEU A 30 5.09 7.19 3.76
N GLU A 31 5.58 8.39 3.49
CA GLU A 31 4.84 9.46 2.79
C GLU A 31 4.45 9.01 1.38
N GLU A 32 5.37 8.38 0.64
CA GLU A 32 5.08 7.85 -0.69
C GLU A 32 4.05 6.72 -0.65
N LEU A 33 4.14 5.84 0.36
CA LEU A 33 3.19 4.75 0.56
C LEU A 33 1.77 5.28 0.84
N ASP A 34 1.65 6.52 1.33
CA ASP A 34 0.40 7.16 1.74
C ASP A 34 -0.38 6.27 2.73
N GLU A 35 0.36 5.73 3.70
CA GLU A 35 -0.16 4.90 4.78
C GLU A 35 0.12 5.53 6.13
N LYS A 36 -0.89 5.55 6.99
CA LYS A 36 -0.71 5.92 8.40
C LYS A 36 -0.02 4.79 9.15
N PRO A 37 0.65 5.06 10.29
CA PRO A 37 1.25 4.03 11.14
C PRO A 37 0.29 2.89 11.52
N THR A 38 -1.00 3.20 11.71
CA THR A 38 -2.05 2.21 11.98
C THR A 38 -2.32 1.27 10.80
N GLU A 39 -2.28 1.81 9.58
CA GLU A 39 -2.52 1.05 8.35
C GLU A 39 -1.33 0.13 8.06
N LEU A 40 -0.11 0.67 8.16
CA LEU A 40 1.11 -0.10 8.00
C LEU A 40 1.23 -1.20 9.07
N ALA A 41 0.90 -0.90 10.33
CA ALA A 41 0.87 -1.92 11.38
C ALA A 41 -0.12 -3.04 11.07
N SER A 42 -1.33 -2.70 10.60
CA SER A 42 -2.34 -3.69 10.20
C SER A 42 -1.85 -4.53 9.02
N ARG A 43 -1.12 -3.93 8.09
CA ARG A 43 -0.54 -4.61 6.94
C ARG A 43 0.58 -5.57 7.34
N LEU A 44 1.48 -5.16 8.24
CA LEU A 44 2.53 -6.02 8.76
C LEU A 44 1.97 -7.25 9.49
N ILE A 45 0.87 -7.11 10.25
CA ILE A 45 0.18 -8.25 10.86
C ILE A 45 -0.32 -9.23 9.80
N ARG A 46 -0.98 -8.71 8.73
CA ARG A 46 -1.44 -9.56 7.61
C ARG A 46 -0.29 -10.27 6.90
N LEU A 47 0.89 -9.66 6.86
CA LEU A 47 2.12 -10.26 6.32
C LEU A 47 2.82 -11.23 7.30
N GLY A 48 2.27 -11.45 8.50
CA GLY A 48 2.77 -12.44 9.45
C GLY A 48 3.56 -11.88 10.64
N ASP A 49 3.56 -10.57 10.87
CA ASP A 49 4.13 -10.00 12.09
C ASP A 49 3.31 -10.42 13.32
N TYR A 50 3.93 -11.21 14.20
CA TYR A 50 3.28 -11.81 15.37
C TYR A 50 3.14 -10.84 16.55
N ARG A 51 3.74 -9.65 16.48
CA ARG A 51 3.63 -8.65 17.55
C ARG A 51 2.23 -8.07 17.58
N SER A 52 1.80 -7.56 18.74
CA SER A 52 0.51 -6.88 18.83
C SER A 52 0.48 -5.63 17.96
N GLY A 53 -0.66 -5.33 17.35
CA GLY A 53 -0.80 -4.15 16.48
C GLY A 53 -0.45 -2.83 17.16
N VAL A 54 -0.74 -2.72 18.46
CA VAL A 54 -0.34 -1.55 19.28
C VAL A 54 1.18 -1.43 19.39
N ALA A 55 1.89 -2.55 19.56
CA ALA A 55 3.35 -2.54 19.65
C ALA A 55 4.00 -2.17 18.30
N ILE A 56 3.49 -2.73 17.20
CA ILE A 56 3.97 -2.43 15.84
C ILE A 56 3.74 -0.95 15.52
N MET A 57 2.51 -0.46 15.73
CA MET A 57 2.14 0.95 15.49
C MET A 57 3.03 1.91 16.28
N ARG A 58 3.24 1.67 17.59
CA ARG A 58 4.14 2.49 18.41
C ARG A 58 5.58 2.44 17.92
N GLY A 59 6.05 1.27 17.47
CA GLY A 59 7.37 1.13 16.85
C GLY A 59 7.52 2.00 15.61
N ILE A 60 6.53 1.97 14.71
CA ILE A 60 6.49 2.81 13.49
C ILE A 60 6.51 4.29 13.87
N GLN A 61 5.67 4.72 14.81
CA GLN A 61 5.62 6.11 15.26
C GLN A 61 6.95 6.59 15.85
N ARG A 62 7.64 5.76 16.62
CA ARG A 62 8.96 6.10 17.19
C ARG A 62 10.07 6.12 16.14
N MET A 63 10.02 5.22 15.15
CA MET A 63 10.91 5.24 14.00
C MET A 63 10.72 6.51 13.16
N GLU A 64 9.47 6.90 12.93
CA GLU A 64 9.11 8.15 12.28
C GLU A 64 9.53 9.37 13.10
N ALA A 65 9.33 9.39 14.41
CA ALA A 65 9.79 10.49 15.26
C ALA A 65 11.33 10.61 15.33
N GLY A 66 12.05 9.53 15.04
CA GLY A 66 13.50 9.45 15.22
C GLY A 66 13.93 9.01 16.63
N ASP A 67 12.96 8.69 17.50
CA ASP A 67 13.17 8.19 18.86
C ASP A 67 13.74 6.76 18.89
N THR A 68 13.72 6.07 17.74
CA THR A 68 14.24 4.71 17.59
C THR A 68 14.85 4.54 16.20
N LYS A 69 15.98 3.85 16.15
CA LYS A 69 16.68 3.56 14.89
C LYS A 69 15.80 2.70 13.98
N VAL A 70 15.65 3.12 12.72
CA VAL A 70 15.02 2.29 11.69
C VAL A 70 15.94 1.12 11.33
N SER A 71 15.45 -0.10 11.46
CA SER A 71 16.21 -1.30 11.07
C SER A 71 16.37 -1.39 9.55
N GLY A 72 17.42 -2.09 9.09
CA GLY A 72 17.60 -2.35 7.66
C GLY A 72 16.43 -3.15 7.07
N GLU A 73 15.91 -4.13 7.82
CA GLU A 73 14.75 -4.94 7.44
C GLU A 73 13.50 -4.08 7.24
N MET A 74 13.24 -3.11 8.12
CA MET A 74 12.09 -2.21 7.96
C MET A 74 12.21 -1.36 6.69
N LEU A 75 13.42 -0.90 6.36
CA LEU A 75 13.66 -0.17 5.11
C LEU A 75 13.47 -1.04 3.86
N VAL A 76 13.88 -2.31 3.92
CA VAL A 76 13.64 -3.26 2.83
C VAL A 76 12.14 -3.49 2.67
N ILE A 77 11.42 -3.78 3.75
CA ILE A 77 9.97 -4.02 3.73
C ILE A 77 9.24 -2.82 3.13
N ILE A 78 9.44 -1.61 3.66
CA ILE A 78 8.70 -0.44 3.17
C ILE A 78 9.03 -0.10 1.71
N ARG A 79 10.28 -0.31 1.29
CA ARG A 79 10.68 -0.15 -0.13
C ARG A 79 9.98 -1.18 -1.02
N MET A 80 9.87 -2.43 -0.58
CA MET A 80 9.14 -3.46 -1.31
C MET A 80 7.66 -3.09 -1.46
N LEU A 81 7.02 -2.58 -0.41
CA LEU A 81 5.62 -2.14 -0.44
C LEU A 81 5.42 -0.95 -1.41
N VAL A 82 6.31 0.04 -1.39
CA VAL A 82 6.29 1.16 -2.34
C VAL A 82 6.48 0.68 -3.78
N ASN A 83 7.41 -0.24 -4.02
CA ASN A 83 7.62 -0.79 -5.36
C ASN A 83 6.39 -1.55 -5.86
N GLN A 84 5.75 -2.35 -5.00
CA GLN A 84 4.49 -3.02 -5.32
C GLN A 84 3.39 -2.00 -5.65
N GLN A 85 3.25 -0.93 -4.87
CA GLN A 85 2.29 0.14 -5.15
C GLN A 85 2.54 0.81 -6.51
N ARG A 86 3.80 1.14 -6.84
CA ARG A 86 4.17 1.70 -8.15
C ARG A 86 3.80 0.76 -9.31
N LEU A 87 4.06 -0.54 -9.13
CA LEU A 87 3.66 -1.56 -10.12
C LEU A 87 2.14 -1.58 -10.29
N GLN A 88 1.36 -1.52 -9.21
CA GLN A 88 -0.10 -1.47 -9.30
C GLN A 88 -0.62 -0.18 -9.94
N TYR A 89 0.04 0.95 -9.71
CA TYR A 89 -0.31 2.21 -10.37
C TYR A 89 -0.14 2.16 -11.89
N SER A 90 0.83 1.39 -12.40
CA SER A 90 0.96 1.19 -13.84
C SER A 90 -0.27 0.51 -14.47
N LYS A 91 -1.02 -0.26 -13.68
CA LYS A 91 -2.26 -0.91 -14.11
C LYS A 91 -3.48 0.01 -14.05
N LEU A 92 -3.39 1.19 -13.44
CA LEU A 92 -4.54 2.08 -13.26
C LEU A 92 -5.25 2.45 -14.57
N ASN A 93 -4.47 2.63 -15.64
CA ASN A 93 -5.00 2.96 -16.97
C ASN A 93 -5.69 1.77 -17.66
N GLN A 94 -5.52 0.55 -17.16
CA GLN A 94 -6.15 -0.66 -17.69
C GLN A 94 -7.52 -0.91 -17.06
N VAL A 95 -7.87 -0.18 -15.99
CA VAL A 95 -9.12 -0.37 -15.27
C VAL A 95 -10.22 0.45 -15.92
N GLU A 96 -11.25 -0.24 -16.42
CA GLU A 96 -12.43 0.40 -16.98
C GLU A 96 -13.38 0.84 -15.87
N TRP A 97 -13.34 2.14 -15.57
CA TRP A 97 -14.17 2.76 -14.56
C TRP A 97 -15.50 3.25 -15.16
N THR A 98 -16.62 2.81 -14.59
CA THR A 98 -17.96 3.26 -14.98
C THR A 98 -18.59 4.09 -13.86
N GLN A 99 -19.06 5.29 -14.19
CA GLN A 99 -19.81 6.12 -13.25
C GLN A 99 -21.28 5.71 -13.23
N GLN A 100 -21.83 5.54 -12.03
CA GLN A 100 -23.22 5.18 -11.77
C GLN A 100 -24.09 6.43 -11.53
N ALA A 101 -25.40 6.28 -11.68
CA ALA A 101 -26.37 7.38 -11.49
C ALA A 101 -26.34 8.00 -10.08
N ASN A 102 -25.93 7.24 -9.06
CA ASN A 102 -25.75 7.72 -7.69
C ASN A 102 -24.39 8.41 -7.44
N GLY A 103 -23.60 8.64 -8.49
CA GLY A 103 -22.28 9.26 -8.41
C GLY A 103 -21.15 8.31 -7.98
N ALA A 104 -21.45 7.06 -7.65
CA ALA A 104 -20.43 6.04 -7.39
C ALA A 104 -19.66 5.69 -8.65
N TRP A 105 -18.41 5.27 -8.47
CA TRP A 105 -17.59 4.72 -9.54
C TRP A 105 -17.36 3.24 -9.29
N VAL A 106 -17.62 2.42 -10.30
CA VAL A 106 -17.44 0.97 -10.21
C VAL A 106 -16.46 0.48 -11.27
N ALA A 107 -15.74 -0.58 -10.94
CA ALA A 107 -14.92 -1.32 -11.88
C ALA A 107 -14.89 -2.79 -11.49
N GLU A 108 -14.69 -3.67 -12.47
CA GLU A 108 -14.34 -5.07 -12.24
C GLU A 108 -12.93 -5.29 -12.76
N PHE A 109 -12.05 -5.83 -11.91
CA PHE A 109 -10.63 -5.99 -12.24
C PHE A 109 -10.03 -7.17 -11.47
N GLU A 110 -9.31 -8.05 -12.17
CA GLU A 110 -8.59 -9.20 -11.59
C GLU A 110 -9.42 -10.05 -10.60
N GLY A 111 -10.71 -10.27 -10.90
CA GLY A 111 -11.62 -11.06 -10.05
C GLY A 111 -12.26 -10.30 -8.88
N PHE A 112 -12.05 -8.98 -8.80
CA PHE A 112 -12.62 -8.11 -7.79
C PHE A 112 -13.63 -7.14 -8.39
N LYS A 113 -14.71 -6.89 -7.66
CA LYS A 113 -15.59 -5.75 -7.85
C LYS A 113 -15.15 -4.63 -6.93
N ILE A 114 -14.83 -3.48 -7.53
CA ILE A 114 -14.38 -2.28 -6.84
C ILE A 114 -15.50 -1.25 -6.92
N THR A 115 -15.89 -0.70 -5.78
CA THR A 115 -16.87 0.38 -5.69
C THR A 115 -16.29 1.54 -4.89
N LEU A 116 -16.29 2.73 -5.50
CA LEU A 116 -15.90 3.99 -4.89
C LEU A 116 -17.16 4.83 -4.68
N HIS A 117 -17.50 5.11 -3.43
CA HIS A 117 -18.66 5.93 -3.09
C HIS A 117 -18.21 7.36 -2.74
N PRO A 118 -18.84 8.39 -3.34
CA PRO A 118 -18.59 9.76 -2.92
C PRO A 118 -19.20 10.00 -1.54
N GLU A 119 -18.42 10.63 -0.68
CA GLU A 119 -18.79 11.06 0.66
C GLU A 119 -18.73 12.59 0.75
N SER A 120 -19.16 13.13 1.89
CA SER A 120 -19.05 14.58 2.15
C SER A 120 -17.60 15.08 2.04
N LYS A 121 -17.44 16.36 1.64
CA LYS A 121 -16.14 17.06 1.57
C LYS A 121 -15.13 16.39 0.61
N GLN A 122 -15.61 15.93 -0.56
CA GLN A 122 -14.79 15.28 -1.60
C GLN A 122 -14.04 14.03 -1.10
N ARG A 123 -14.57 13.38 -0.06
CA ARG A 123 -14.02 12.14 0.45
C ARG A 123 -14.62 10.98 -0.31
N TRP A 124 -13.90 9.87 -0.36
CA TRP A 124 -14.33 8.67 -1.05
C TRP A 124 -14.10 7.46 -0.15
N SER A 125 -15.14 6.65 0.00
CA SER A 125 -15.07 5.35 0.64
C SER A 125 -14.84 4.28 -0.44
N ILE A 126 -14.01 3.29 -0.10
CA ILE A 126 -13.57 2.24 -1.01
C ILE A 126 -14.17 0.93 -0.50
N TYR A 127 -14.78 0.18 -1.41
CA TYR A 127 -15.28 -1.17 -1.15
C TYR A 127 -14.68 -2.11 -2.20
N LEU A 128 -13.99 -3.15 -1.74
CA LEU A 128 -13.49 -4.23 -2.59
C LEU A 128 -14.18 -5.51 -2.21
N ARG A 129 -14.63 -6.26 -3.21
CA ARG A 129 -15.30 -7.54 -3.04
C ARG A 129 -14.75 -8.56 -4.03
N VAL A 130 -14.48 -9.78 -3.56
CA VAL A 130 -14.15 -10.92 -4.41
C VAL A 130 -15.42 -11.39 -5.12
N ILE A 131 -15.40 -11.47 -6.46
CA ILE A 131 -16.60 -11.81 -7.25
C ILE A 131 -17.05 -13.26 -6.97
N GLU A 132 -16.11 -14.19 -6.84
CA GLU A 132 -16.40 -15.62 -6.67
C GLU A 132 -17.02 -15.96 -5.31
N THR A 133 -16.53 -15.34 -4.23
CA THR A 133 -16.93 -15.68 -2.85
C THR A 133 -17.85 -14.66 -2.21
N ASP A 134 -18.13 -13.54 -2.89
CA ASP A 134 -18.80 -12.36 -2.35
C ASP A 134 -18.11 -11.73 -1.12
N TYR A 135 -16.89 -12.20 -0.79
CA TYR A 135 -16.14 -11.75 0.38
C TYR A 135 -15.72 -10.28 0.24
N SER A 136 -15.98 -9.48 1.27
CA SER A 136 -15.65 -8.04 1.28
C SER A 136 -14.37 -7.78 2.05
N LEU A 137 -13.47 -7.04 1.42
CA LEU A 137 -12.21 -6.60 2.00
C LEU A 137 -12.38 -5.26 2.71
N ALA A 138 -11.86 -5.16 3.93
CA ALA A 138 -11.77 -3.88 4.63
C ALA A 138 -10.76 -2.96 3.93
N CYS A 139 -11.19 -1.79 3.46
CA CYS A 139 -10.36 -0.89 2.63
C CYS A 139 -9.80 0.33 3.38
N GLY A 140 -9.79 0.30 4.71
CA GLY A 140 -9.12 1.33 5.53
C GLY A 140 -9.80 2.69 5.49
N SER A 141 -8.99 3.76 5.52
CA SER A 141 -9.46 5.13 5.69
C SER A 141 -9.97 5.79 4.40
N TRP A 142 -10.85 6.78 4.56
CA TRP A 142 -11.37 7.58 3.44
C TRP A 142 -10.28 8.33 2.70
N GLN A 143 -10.41 8.38 1.37
CA GLN A 143 -9.46 9.07 0.49
C GLN A 143 -9.99 10.44 0.07
N VAL A 144 -9.10 11.43 -0.04
CA VAL A 144 -9.47 12.78 -0.49
C VAL A 144 -9.29 12.85 -2.01
N GLY A 145 -10.40 12.99 -2.73
CA GLY A 145 -10.43 12.98 -4.19
C GLY A 145 -10.55 11.59 -4.82
N LEU A 146 -11.15 11.55 -6.02
CA LEU A 146 -11.44 10.31 -6.74
C LEU A 146 -10.17 9.58 -7.16
N ASP A 147 -9.16 10.29 -7.64
CA ASP A 147 -7.93 9.65 -8.13
C ASP A 147 -7.13 8.99 -7.00
N ALA A 148 -7.12 9.60 -5.81
CA ALA A 148 -6.54 8.99 -4.62
C ALA A 148 -7.31 7.71 -4.25
N ALA A 149 -8.64 7.74 -4.33
CA ALA A 149 -9.48 6.57 -4.09
C ALA A 149 -9.22 5.43 -5.08
N LYS A 150 -9.13 5.73 -6.39
CA LYS A 150 -8.80 4.74 -7.43
C LYS A 150 -7.43 4.12 -7.21
N ARG A 151 -6.41 4.94 -6.90
CA ARG A 151 -5.06 4.47 -6.58
C ARG A 151 -5.04 3.56 -5.36
N LYS A 152 -5.64 4.00 -4.25
CA LYS A 152 -5.70 3.22 -3.00
C LYS A 152 -6.45 1.90 -3.19
N ALA A 153 -7.51 1.89 -4.01
CA ALA A 153 -8.24 0.67 -4.34
C ALA A 153 -7.36 -0.37 -5.02
N LEU A 154 -6.48 0.02 -5.96
CA LEU A 154 -5.57 -0.91 -6.62
C LEU A 154 -4.45 -1.43 -5.72
N VAL A 155 -3.93 -0.59 -4.82
CA VAL A 155 -3.01 -1.06 -3.78
C VAL A 155 -3.69 -2.09 -2.90
N ARG A 156 -4.95 -1.84 -2.52
CA ARG A 156 -5.71 -2.77 -1.68
C ARG A 156 -6.06 -4.06 -2.41
N LEU A 157 -6.25 -4.02 -3.72
CA LEU A 157 -6.50 -5.20 -4.55
C LEU A 157 -5.34 -6.20 -4.47
N ALA A 158 -4.09 -5.73 -4.49
CA ALA A 158 -2.92 -6.59 -4.34
C ALA A 158 -2.90 -7.31 -2.98
N ASP A 159 -3.18 -6.59 -1.89
CA ASP A 159 -3.35 -7.20 -0.56
C ASP A 159 -4.56 -8.17 -0.54
N GLY A 160 -5.63 -7.81 -1.27
CA GLY A 160 -6.86 -8.58 -1.38
C GLY A 160 -6.69 -9.91 -2.11
N GLN A 161 -5.80 -9.97 -3.11
CA GLN A 161 -5.45 -11.21 -3.80
C GLN A 161 -4.77 -12.20 -2.86
N MET A 162 -3.90 -11.72 -1.96
CA MET A 162 -3.27 -12.56 -0.95
C MET A 162 -4.31 -13.09 0.05
N GLU A 163 -5.19 -12.23 0.57
CA GLU A 163 -6.27 -12.63 1.47
C GLU A 163 -7.25 -13.62 0.81
N ALA A 164 -7.63 -13.39 -0.45
CA ALA A 164 -8.50 -14.30 -1.19
C ALA A 164 -7.82 -15.67 -1.40
N ALA A 165 -6.52 -15.70 -1.68
CA ALA A 165 -5.75 -16.94 -1.80
C ALA A 165 -5.64 -17.70 -0.47
N ASP A 166 -5.46 -16.98 0.65
CA ASP A 166 -5.45 -17.58 1.98
C ASP A 166 -6.83 -18.12 2.38
N LEU A 167 -7.92 -17.41 2.03
CA LEU A 167 -9.29 -17.89 2.21
C LEU A 167 -9.55 -19.16 1.40
N ALA A 168 -9.16 -19.18 0.12
CA ALA A 168 -9.29 -20.35 -0.75
C ALA A 168 -8.47 -21.56 -0.23
N ALA A 169 -7.36 -21.29 0.48
CA ALA A 169 -6.54 -22.31 1.12
C ALA A 169 -7.00 -22.71 2.53
N GLY A 170 -8.11 -22.14 3.05
CA GLY A 170 -8.63 -22.43 4.38
C GLY A 170 -7.75 -21.92 5.53
N ARG A 171 -6.98 -20.86 5.29
CA ARG A 171 -6.05 -20.25 6.28
C ARG A 171 -6.63 -19.01 6.98
N LEU A 172 -7.87 -18.62 6.65
CA LEU A 172 -8.63 -17.53 7.25
C LEU A 172 -9.94 -18.02 7.87
#